data_AF-A0A7K0MU92-F1
#
_entry.id   AF-A0A7K0MU92-F1
#
_cell.length_a   1.000
_cell.length_b   1.000
_cell.length_c   1.000
_cell.angle_alpha   90.00
_cell.angle_beta   90.00
_cell.angle_gamma   90.00
#
_symmetry.space_group_name_H-M   'P 1'
#
loop_
_entity.id
_entity.type
_entity.pdbx_description
1 polymer ?
#
loop_
_entity_poly.entity_id
_entity_poly.type
_entity_poly.pdbx_seq_one_letter_code
_entity_poly.pdbx_strand_id
1 'polypeptide(L)'
;MAEVEIGIYKSGRQAYGFDDIAIVPSRRTRDPEDVDISWNIDAFHFDLPMLGSAMDGVISPRSAIEIGKLGGLGVLNLEGL
;
A
#
# COMPACT_ATOMS: atom_id res chain seq x y z
N MET A 1 23.69 -5.49 7.85
CA MET A 1 22.72 -4.84 8.75
C MET A 1 22.90 -5.46 10.12
N ALA A 2 23.02 -4.66 11.16
CA ALA A 2 23.38 -5.16 12.48
C ALA A 2 22.21 -5.94 13.11
N GLU A 3 22.47 -7.18 13.46
CA GLU A 3 21.61 -7.99 14.32
C GLU A 3 21.86 -7.53 15.77
N VAL A 4 20.79 -7.21 16.51
CA VAL A 4 20.88 -6.67 17.87
C VAL A 4 20.62 -7.81 18.85
N GLU A 5 21.54 -8.04 19.77
CA GLU A 5 21.35 -8.99 20.86
C GLU A 5 20.31 -8.43 21.84
N ILE A 6 19.25 -9.20 22.09
CA ILE A 6 18.19 -8.89 23.06
C ILE A 6 18.45 -9.67 24.36
N GLY A 7 19.04 -10.86 24.25
CA GLY A 7 19.44 -11.71 25.37
C GLY A 7 20.03 -13.02 24.87
N ILE A 8 20.30 -13.94 25.80
CA ILE A 8 20.91 -15.24 25.49
C ILE A 8 20.06 -15.99 24.47
N TYR A 9 20.65 -16.31 23.32
CA TYR A 9 19.98 -16.95 22.16
C TYR A 9 18.80 -16.17 21.57
N LYS A 10 18.66 -14.87 21.88
CA LYS A 10 17.62 -14.02 21.32
C LYS A 10 18.24 -12.79 20.67
N SER A 11 18.01 -12.68 19.37
CA SER A 11 18.40 -11.54 18.56
C SER A 11 17.21 -10.96 17.80
N GLY A 12 17.36 -9.72 17.34
CA GLY A 12 16.40 -9.06 16.48
C GLY A 12 17.09 -8.34 15.34
N ARG A 13 16.41 -8.22 14.20
CA ARG A 13 16.84 -7.33 13.13
C ARG A 13 16.29 -5.94 13.39
N GLN A 14 17.12 -4.91 13.23
CA GLN A 14 16.63 -3.54 13.20
C GLN A 14 15.59 -3.37 12.08
N ALA A 15 14.47 -2.74 12.42
CA ALA A 15 13.39 -2.39 11.51
C ALA A 15 13.11 -0.89 11.63
N TYR A 16 12.42 -0.35 10.63
CA TYR A 16 12.12 1.08 10.51
C TYR A 16 10.64 1.23 10.19
N GLY A 17 9.96 2.15 10.88
CA GLY A 17 8.64 2.64 10.50
C GLY A 17 8.73 3.69 9.40
N PHE A 18 7.58 4.16 8.92
CA PHE A 18 7.55 5.26 7.94
C PHE A 18 8.11 6.57 8.51
N ASP A 19 7.95 6.82 9.82
CA ASP A 19 8.46 8.03 10.48
C ASP A 19 9.99 8.03 10.66
N ASP A 20 10.64 6.88 10.49
CA ASP A 20 12.09 6.74 10.61
C ASP A 20 12.83 7.02 9.30
N ILE A 21 12.12 7.13 8.17
CA ILE A 21 12.70 7.23 6.82
C ILE A 21 12.05 8.33 5.99
N ALA A 22 12.78 8.83 4.99
CA ALA A 22 12.27 9.78 4.02
C ALA A 22 12.83 9.49 2.62
N ILE A 23 12.10 9.87 1.58
CA ILE A 23 12.56 9.76 0.18
C ILE A 23 13.48 10.96 -0.12
N VAL A 24 14.70 10.69 -0.56
CA VAL A 24 15.67 11.73 -0.96
C VAL A 24 15.46 12.08 -2.44
N PRO A 25 15.30 13.37 -2.79
CA PRO A 25 15.19 13.79 -4.18
C PRO A 25 16.41 13.39 -5.03
N SER A 26 16.16 12.96 -6.27
CA SER A 26 17.23 12.70 -7.24
C SER A 26 17.62 13.98 -8.00
N ARG A 27 18.73 13.93 -8.75
CA ARG A 27 19.20 15.08 -9.55
C ARG A 27 18.27 15.47 -10.71
N ARG A 28 17.37 14.58 -11.12
CA ARG A 28 16.39 14.85 -12.19
C ARG A 28 14.99 14.87 -11.59
N THR A 29 14.23 15.89 -11.92
CA THR A 29 12.81 16.02 -11.59
C THR A 29 11.96 15.64 -12.79
N ARG A 30 10.70 15.28 -12.54
CA ARG A 30 9.65 15.09 -13.53
C ARG A 30 8.44 15.89 -13.12
N ASP A 31 7.64 16.28 -14.10
CA ASP A 31 6.32 16.83 -13.81
C ASP A 31 5.48 15.72 -13.17
N PRO A 32 4.76 15.97 -12.06
CA PRO A 32 3.82 15.00 -11.52
C PRO A 32 2.79 14.51 -12.54
N GLU A 33 2.40 15.35 -13.51
CA GLU A 33 1.46 14.97 -14.58
C GLU A 33 2.05 13.96 -15.58
N ASP A 34 3.39 13.84 -15.63
CA ASP A 34 4.11 12.89 -16.48
C ASP A 34 4.32 11.51 -15.81
N VAL A 35 3.86 11.33 -14.56
CA VAL A 35 4.07 10.09 -13.80
C VAL A 35 2.90 9.14 -14.00
N ASP A 36 3.17 7.97 -14.58
CA ASP A 36 2.21 6.87 -14.65
C ASP A 36 2.08 6.19 -13.27
N ILE A 37 0.89 6.28 -12.70
CA ILE A 37 0.53 5.65 -11.42
C ILE A 37 -0.34 4.40 -11.61
N SER A 38 -0.54 3.95 -12.84
CA SER A 38 -1.32 2.75 -13.12
C SER A 38 -0.67 1.51 -12.50
N TRP A 39 -1.51 0.54 -12.17
CA TRP A 39 -1.11 -0.67 -11.49
C TRP A 39 -1.68 -1.90 -12.19
N ASN A 40 -0.78 -2.84 -12.51
CA ASN A 40 -1.14 -4.12 -13.10
C ASN A 40 -0.94 -5.23 -12.07
N ILE A 41 -2.00 -5.99 -11.80
CA ILE A 41 -1.95 -7.19 -10.97
C ILE A 41 -2.55 -8.34 -11.79
N ASP A 42 -1.72 -9.32 -12.13
CA ASP A 42 -2.15 -10.45 -12.96
C ASP A 42 -2.83 -9.93 -14.25
N ALA A 43 -4.08 -10.30 -14.52
CA ALA A 43 -4.86 -9.86 -15.66
C ALA A 43 -5.60 -8.51 -15.48
N PHE A 44 -5.47 -7.84 -14.33
CA PHE A 44 -6.20 -6.63 -14.01
C PHE A 44 -5.35 -5.37 -14.12
N HIS A 45 -5.96 -4.31 -14.67
CA HIS A 45 -5.39 -2.98 -14.78
C HIS A 45 -6.20 -1.98 -13.95
N PHE A 46 -5.51 -1.13 -13.19
CA PHE A 46 -6.07 -0.10 -12.32
C PHE A 46 -5.37 1.23 -12.60
N ASP A 47 -6.13 2.33 -12.65
CA ASP A 47 -5.57 3.67 -12.86
C ASP A 47 -4.92 4.22 -11.56
N LEU A 48 -5.23 3.63 -10.41
CA LEU A 48 -4.73 4.04 -9.10
C LEU A 48 -4.14 2.83 -8.34
N PRO A 49 -2.91 2.93 -7.78
CA PRO A 49 -2.27 1.83 -7.08
C PRO A 49 -2.75 1.76 -5.62
N MET A 50 -4.06 1.60 -5.42
CA MET A 50 -4.71 1.67 -4.11
C MET A 50 -5.79 0.60 -3.95
N LEU A 51 -5.79 -0.01 -2.76
CA LEU A 51 -6.76 -1.01 -2.32
C LEU A 51 -7.58 -0.49 -1.15
N GLY A 52 -8.89 -0.72 -1.20
CA GLY A 52 -9.75 -0.61 -0.01
C GLY A 52 -9.50 -1.79 0.92
N SER A 53 -9.27 -1.53 2.22
CA SER A 53 -9.07 -2.58 3.22
C SER A 53 -10.30 -3.48 3.33
N ALA A 54 -10.11 -4.80 3.37
CA ALA A 54 -11.17 -5.79 3.55
C ALA A 54 -11.70 -5.78 4.99
N MET A 55 -12.42 -4.73 5.37
CA MET A 55 -12.95 -4.53 6.72
C MET A 55 -14.38 -3.98 6.64
N ASP A 56 -15.28 -4.56 7.43
CA ASP A 56 -16.71 -4.18 7.46
C ASP A 56 -16.92 -2.70 7.84
N GLY A 57 -16.05 -2.16 8.69
CA GLY A 57 -16.07 -0.77 9.10
C GLY A 57 -15.49 0.22 8.09
N VAL A 58 -14.91 -0.26 6.99
CA VAL A 58 -14.21 0.56 5.99
C VAL A 58 -14.89 0.45 4.62
N ILE A 59 -15.24 -0.75 4.18
CA ILE A 59 -15.73 -1.00 2.82
C ILE A 59 -17.13 -1.62 2.84
N SER A 60 -18.09 -0.85 2.32
CA SER A 60 -19.40 -1.31 1.88
C SER A 60 -19.41 -1.61 0.36
N PRO A 61 -20.43 -2.31 -0.17
CA PRO A 61 -20.61 -2.46 -1.62
C PRO A 61 -20.62 -1.12 -2.36
N ARG A 62 -21.25 -0.09 -1.77
CA ARG A 62 -21.28 1.26 -2.34
C ARG A 62 -19.88 1.86 -2.44
N SER A 63 -19.09 1.84 -1.36
CA SER A 63 -17.74 2.40 -1.38
C SER A 63 -16.80 1.60 -2.27
N ALA A 64 -16.96 0.27 -2.37
CA ALA A 64 -16.18 -0.55 -3.30
C ALA A 64 -16.41 -0.12 -4.76
N ILE A 65 -17.68 0.15 -5.14
CA ILE A 65 -18.02 0.68 -6.47
C ILE A 65 -17.39 2.06 -6.70
N GLU A 66 -17.48 2.96 -5.73
CA GLU A 66 -16.90 4.31 -5.87
C GLU A 66 -15.37 4.26 -5.99
N ILE A 67 -14.69 3.41 -5.23
CA ILE A 67 -13.23 3.17 -5.38
C ILE A 67 -12.91 2.67 -6.79
N GLY A 68 -13.69 1.72 -7.30
CA GLY A 68 -13.53 1.21 -8.67
C GLY A 68 -13.67 2.31 -9.73
N LYS A 69 -14.65 3.21 -9.58
CA LYS A 69 -14.82 4.36 -10.48
C LYS A 69 -13.67 5.38 -10.39
N LEU A 70 -13.00 5.47 -9.24
CA LEU A 70 -11.82 6.30 -9.04
C LEU A 70 -10.52 5.62 -9.50
N GLY A 71 -10.61 4.42 -10.07
CA GLY A 71 -9.48 3.68 -10.63
C GLY A 71 -8.76 2.75 -9.66
N GLY A 72 -9.24 2.60 -8.42
CA GLY A 72 -8.66 1.69 -7.42
C GLY A 72 -9.41 0.36 -7.32
N LEU A 73 -9.00 -0.50 -6.39
CA LEU A 73 -9.65 -1.78 -6.13
C LEU A 73 -10.33 -1.82 -4.74
N GLY A 74 -11.66 -1.87 -4.73
CA GLY A 74 -12.43 -2.09 -3.51
C GLY A 74 -12.47 -3.58 -3.13
N VAL A 75 -12.13 -3.93 -1.88
CA VAL A 75 -12.14 -5.32 -1.39
C VAL A 75 -13.24 -5.50 -0.35
N LEU A 76 -14.17 -6.42 -0.62
CA LEU A 76 -15.25 -6.74 0.31
C LEU A 76 -14.81 -7.83 1.29
N ASN A 77 -15.06 -7.61 2.56
CA ASN A 77 -15.00 -8.66 3.56
C ASN A 77 -16.32 -9.45 3.54
N LEU A 78 -16.24 -10.77 3.39
CA LEU A 78 -17.40 -11.65 3.23
C LEU A 78 -17.56 -12.64 4.40
N GLU A 79 -16.72 -12.55 5.44
CA GLU A 79 -16.77 -13.46 6.59
C GLU A 79 -18.03 -13.31 7.47
N GLY A 80 -18.86 -12.28 7.23
CA GLY A 80 -20.12 -12.01 7.94
C GLY A 80 -21.39 -12.05 7.08
N LEU A 81 -21.32 -12.57 5.85
CA LEU A 81 -22.49 -12.85 5.00
C LEU A 81 -23.06 -14.25 5.24
#